data_AF-A0A016VI25-F1
#
_entry.id   AF-A0A016VI25-F1
#
_cell.length_a   1.000
_cell.length_b   1.000
_cell.length_c   1.000
_cell.angle_alpha   90.00
_cell.angle_beta   90.00
_cell.angle_gamma   90.00
#
_symmetry.space_group_name_H-M   'P 1'
#
loop_
_entity.id
_entity.type
_entity.pdbx_description
1 polymer ?
#
loop_
_entity_poly.entity_id
_entity_poly.type
_entity_poly.pdbx_seq_one_letter_code
_entity_poly.pdbx_strand_id
1 'polypeptide(L)'
;MFRCGLVALSMASQLLGLKRLEVCDIFKMAEKLGFTAQGEIFSADWLRELACTLFPVEAEVLELPNPNKMIGLMLSGCAVLVPYDCDKNHEPALRNGHGAHWAILVGFLIVDVNLESLQSASSDVVVTNDGTFYVFAYHGKSKHIALWSYSDLRQSCNQLYEAGPKRQHPDFVIPQDGLTHLRGKCVCLRNIRTDP
;
A
#
# COMPACT_ATOMS: atom_id res chain seq x y z
N MET A 1 -13.77 -8.48 -2.95
CA MET A 1 -13.47 -7.94 -4.29
C MET A 1 -11.98 -8.15 -4.57
N PHE A 2 -11.62 -8.67 -5.75
CA PHE A 2 -10.26 -9.09 -6.11
C PHE A 2 -9.35 -7.95 -6.63
N ARG A 3 -9.88 -6.73 -6.73
CA ARG A 3 -9.24 -5.56 -7.39
C ARG A 3 -8.44 -4.67 -6.43
N CYS A 4 -7.66 -5.27 -5.54
CA CYS A 4 -7.12 -4.58 -4.37
C CYS A 4 -6.20 -3.40 -4.68
N GLY A 5 -5.28 -3.54 -5.65
CA GLY A 5 -4.41 -2.44 -6.09
C GLY A 5 -5.19 -1.28 -6.71
N LEU A 6 -6.21 -1.58 -7.51
CA LEU A 6 -7.05 -0.56 -8.15
C LEU A 6 -7.90 0.21 -7.12
N VAL A 7 -8.44 -0.50 -6.13
CA VAL A 7 -9.18 0.12 -5.02
C VAL A 7 -8.22 0.98 -4.17
N ALA A 8 -7.01 0.49 -3.89
CA ALA A 8 -5.99 1.26 -3.18
C ALA A 8 -5.60 2.55 -3.92
N LEU A 9 -5.46 2.51 -5.26
CA LEU A 9 -5.25 3.72 -6.07
C LEU A 9 -6.43 4.70 -6.02
N SER A 10 -7.66 4.21 -6.09
CA SER A 10 -8.87 5.05 -5.95
C SER A 10 -8.98 5.70 -4.56
N MET A 11 -8.51 5.02 -3.51
CA MET A 11 -8.41 5.60 -2.17
C MET A 11 -7.27 6.62 -2.09
N ALA A 12 -6.11 6.33 -2.71
CA ALA A 12 -4.97 7.26 -2.76
C ALA A 12 -5.32 8.56 -3.47
N SER A 13 -6.09 8.51 -4.57
CA SER A 13 -6.54 9.73 -5.23
C SER A 13 -7.38 10.62 -4.31
N GLN A 14 -8.21 10.03 -3.45
CA GLN A 14 -9.03 10.78 -2.49
C GLN A 14 -8.16 11.41 -1.38
N LEU A 15 -7.20 10.65 -0.84
CA LEU A 15 -6.24 11.17 0.15
C LEU A 15 -5.44 12.36 -0.40
N LEU A 16 -5.07 12.30 -1.68
CA LEU A 16 -4.32 13.35 -2.37
C LEU A 16 -5.17 14.54 -2.86
N GLY A 17 -6.48 14.56 -2.57
CA GLY A 17 -7.38 15.63 -3.03
C GLY A 17 -7.61 15.64 -4.55
N LEU A 18 -7.37 14.51 -5.22
CA LEU A 18 -7.53 14.36 -6.67
C LEU A 18 -8.95 13.94 -7.03
N LYS A 19 -9.34 14.18 -8.29
CA LYS A 19 -10.61 13.69 -8.82
C LYS A 19 -10.67 12.17 -8.69
N ARG A 20 -11.67 11.68 -7.97
CA ARG A 20 -11.93 10.24 -7.84
C ARG A 20 -12.30 9.65 -9.21
N LEU A 21 -11.65 8.54 -9.56
CA LEU A 21 -12.03 7.69 -10.67
C LEU A 21 -12.77 6.44 -10.17
N GLU A 22 -13.71 5.97 -10.98
CA GLU A 22 -14.39 4.71 -10.74
C GLU A 22 -13.42 3.54 -10.95
N VAL A 23 -13.50 2.52 -10.10
CA VAL A 23 -12.60 1.35 -10.16
C VAL A 23 -12.69 0.64 -11.52
N CYS A 24 -13.84 0.71 -12.20
CA CYS A 24 -14.02 0.19 -13.54
C CYS A 24 -13.14 0.89 -14.59
N ASP A 25 -12.94 2.21 -14.47
CA ASP A 25 -12.11 2.96 -15.42
C ASP A 25 -10.62 2.73 -15.14
N ILE A 26 -10.24 2.64 -13.86
CA ILE A 26 -8.88 2.22 -13.46
C ILE A 26 -8.59 0.82 -14.02
N PHE A 27 -9.54 -0.11 -13.90
CA PHE A 27 -9.40 -1.48 -14.43
C PHE A 27 -9.18 -1.51 -15.94
N LYS A 28 -10.01 -0.79 -16.72
CA LYS A 28 -9.86 -0.74 -18.19
C LYS A 28 -8.49 -0.23 -18.61
N MET A 29 -7.94 0.76 -17.91
CA MET A 29 -6.59 1.26 -18.21
C MET A 29 -5.53 0.21 -17.86
N ALA A 30 -5.64 -0.44 -16.70
CA ALA A 30 -4.70 -1.46 -16.28
C ALA A 30 -4.69 -2.68 -17.23
N GLU A 31 -5.87 -3.07 -17.73
CA GLU A 31 -6.03 -4.13 -18.74
C GLU A 31 -5.42 -3.70 -20.08
N LYS A 32 -5.67 -2.47 -20.53
CA LYS A 32 -5.07 -1.91 -21.76
C LYS A 32 -3.53 -1.89 -21.71
N LEU A 33 -2.95 -1.63 -20.54
CA LEU A 33 -1.50 -1.66 -20.31
C LEU A 33 -0.95 -3.09 -20.11
N GLY A 34 -1.83 -4.10 -20.06
CA GLY A 34 -1.44 -5.49 -19.86
C GLY A 34 -0.97 -5.80 -18.44
N PHE A 35 -1.31 -4.99 -17.45
CA PHE A 35 -0.87 -5.18 -16.05
C PHE A 35 -1.75 -6.16 -15.26
N THR A 36 -2.92 -6.48 -15.79
CA THR A 36 -3.92 -7.31 -15.11
C THR A 36 -4.86 -7.96 -16.11
N ALA A 37 -5.39 -9.14 -15.75
CA ALA A 37 -6.54 -9.77 -16.40
C ALA A 37 -7.84 -9.65 -15.58
N GLN A 38 -7.77 -9.63 -14.24
CA GLN A 38 -8.96 -9.68 -13.35
C GLN A 38 -9.05 -8.54 -12.31
N GLY A 39 -7.96 -7.80 -12.13
CA GLY A 39 -7.84 -6.54 -11.40
C GLY A 39 -6.73 -6.55 -10.35
N GLU A 40 -6.08 -7.70 -10.13
CA GLU A 40 -4.86 -7.82 -9.35
C GLU A 40 -3.68 -7.17 -10.05
N ILE A 41 -2.82 -6.53 -9.25
CA ILE A 41 -1.57 -5.95 -9.71
C ILE A 41 -0.44 -6.58 -8.90
N PHE A 42 0.44 -7.31 -9.58
CA PHE A 42 1.53 -8.08 -8.96
C PHE A 42 2.91 -7.43 -9.11
N SER A 43 2.94 -6.13 -9.44
CA SER A 43 4.16 -5.35 -9.58
C SER A 43 3.96 -3.93 -9.07
N ALA A 44 4.87 -3.46 -8.21
CA ALA A 44 4.86 -2.09 -7.71
C ALA A 44 5.12 -1.09 -8.84
N ASP A 45 5.99 -1.44 -9.79
CA ASP A 45 6.27 -0.63 -10.97
C ASP A 45 5.05 -0.43 -11.86
N TRP A 46 4.23 -1.47 -12.05
CA TRP A 46 2.97 -1.40 -12.80
C TRP A 46 1.95 -0.53 -12.08
N LEU A 47 1.85 -0.64 -10.75
CA LEU A 47 0.94 0.21 -9.97
C LEU A 47 1.37 1.69 -10.02
N ARG A 48 2.68 1.96 -9.95
CA ARG A 48 3.29 3.27 -10.11
C ARG A 48 3.00 3.86 -11.49
N GLU A 49 3.23 3.09 -12.56
CA GLU A 49 2.99 3.54 -13.93
C GLU A 49 1.49 3.80 -14.19
N LEU A 50 0.63 2.92 -13.70
CA LEU A 50 -0.81 3.10 -13.75
C LEU A 50 -1.26 4.37 -13.02
N ALA A 51 -0.66 4.69 -11.87
CA ALA A 51 -0.96 5.91 -11.13
C ALA A 51 -0.60 7.17 -11.94
N CYS A 52 0.61 7.23 -12.51
CA CYS A 52 1.05 8.35 -13.36
C CYS A 52 0.23 8.49 -14.65
N THR A 53 -0.29 7.38 -15.18
CA THR A 53 -1.14 7.40 -16.38
C THR A 53 -2.52 7.98 -16.09
N LEU A 54 -3.07 7.73 -14.90
CA LEU A 54 -4.45 8.09 -14.54
C LEU A 54 -4.58 9.42 -13.81
N PHE A 55 -3.54 9.82 -13.08
CA PHE A 55 -3.58 10.92 -12.14
C PHE A 55 -2.39 11.87 -12.32
N PRO A 56 -2.54 13.16 -12.02
CA PRO A 56 -1.43 14.11 -12.00
C PRO A 56 -0.60 13.92 -10.72
N VAL A 57 0.14 12.81 -10.65
CA VAL A 57 0.98 12.44 -9.51
C VAL A 57 2.41 12.17 -9.95
N GLU A 58 3.34 12.57 -9.09
CA GLU A 58 4.66 11.96 -9.03
C GLU A 58 4.54 10.65 -8.26
N ALA A 59 5.15 9.59 -8.79
CA ALA A 59 5.05 8.26 -8.21
C ALA A 59 6.41 7.58 -8.19
N GLU A 60 6.78 7.06 -7.03
CA GLU A 60 8.07 6.38 -6.81
C GLU A 60 7.84 5.00 -6.19
N VAL A 61 8.60 4.01 -6.65
CA VAL A 61 8.71 2.71 -5.97
C VAL A 61 9.88 2.80 -5.00
N LEU A 62 9.61 2.59 -3.72
CA LEU A 62 10.59 2.63 -2.65
C LEU A 62 10.71 1.26 -2.00
N GLU A 63 11.90 0.95 -1.47
CA GLU A 63 12.00 -0.07 -0.42
C GLU A 63 11.20 0.39 0.81
N LEU A 64 10.46 -0.53 1.42
CA LEU A 64 9.54 -0.25 2.51
C LEU A 64 10.33 0.34 3.69
N PRO A 65 10.07 1.61 4.05
CA PRO A 65 10.97 2.36 4.93
C PRO A 65 10.93 1.86 6.38
N ASN A 66 11.86 2.37 7.19
CA ASN A 66 11.75 2.29 8.64
C ASN A 66 10.66 3.26 9.16
N PRO A 67 10.22 3.15 10.42
CA PRO A 67 9.18 4.02 11.00
C PRO A 67 9.42 5.52 10.80
N ASN A 68 10.64 6.00 11.08
CA ASN A 68 10.96 7.43 11.01
C ASN A 68 10.85 7.98 9.59
N LYS A 69 11.33 7.23 8.59
CA LYS A 69 11.17 7.62 7.18
C LYS A 69 9.72 7.48 6.72
N MET A 70 8.95 6.50 7.22
CA MET A 70 7.52 6.37 6.94
C MET A 70 6.73 7.58 7.46
N ILE A 71 7.02 8.04 8.69
CA ILE A 71 6.42 9.25 9.26
C ILE A 71 6.71 10.46 8.37
N GLY A 72 7.97 10.64 7.94
CA GLY A 72 8.34 11.71 7.02
C GLY A 72 7.54 11.70 5.71
N LEU A 73 7.33 10.51 5.12
CA LEU A 73 6.48 10.39 3.91
C LEU A 73 5.04 10.81 4.19
N MET A 74 4.44 10.32 5.28
CA MET A 74 3.06 10.67 5.64
C MET A 74 2.88 12.16 5.94
N LEU A 75 3.80 12.76 6.71
CA LEU A 75 3.76 14.19 7.04
C LEU A 75 4.00 15.10 5.83
N SER A 76 4.71 14.60 4.81
CA SER A 76 4.88 15.32 3.53
C SER A 76 3.63 15.28 2.63
N GLY A 77 2.53 14.68 3.09
CA GLY A 77 1.28 14.56 2.33
C GLY A 77 1.31 13.47 1.24
N CYS A 78 2.30 12.58 1.27
CA CYS A 78 2.36 11.48 0.32
C CYS A 78 1.35 10.37 0.66
N ALA A 79 0.72 9.79 -0.35
CA ALA A 79 -0.05 8.56 -0.21
C ALA A 79 0.88 7.36 -0.39
N VAL A 80 0.94 6.48 0.61
CA VAL A 80 1.82 5.30 0.59
C VAL A 80 1.00 4.03 0.45
N LEU A 81 1.19 3.31 -0.65
CA LEU A 81 0.55 2.03 -0.93
C LEU A 81 1.54 0.90 -0.66
N VAL A 82 1.13 -0.07 0.17
CA VAL A 82 1.98 -1.17 0.63
C VAL A 82 1.35 -2.50 0.22
N PRO A 83 2.07 -3.35 -0.53
CA PRO A 83 1.68 -4.73 -0.72
C PRO A 83 2.00 -5.53 0.55
N TYR A 84 1.09 -6.41 0.94
CA TYR A 84 1.24 -7.27 2.10
C TYR A 84 0.48 -8.57 1.87
N ASP A 85 0.73 -9.56 2.71
CA ASP A 85 0.07 -10.86 2.64
C ASP A 85 -1.11 -10.88 3.61
N CYS A 86 -2.31 -10.94 3.04
CA CYS A 86 -3.56 -10.75 3.76
C CYS A 86 -4.08 -12.06 4.35
N ASP A 87 -4.38 -12.05 5.65
CA ASP A 87 -5.07 -13.16 6.29
C ASP A 87 -6.61 -13.07 6.18
N LYS A 88 -7.32 -14.06 6.74
CA LYS A 88 -8.79 -14.14 6.75
C LYS A 88 -9.43 -12.98 7.51
N ASN A 89 -8.77 -12.45 8.54
CA ASN A 89 -9.18 -11.25 9.28
C ASN A 89 -8.73 -9.94 8.60
N HIS A 90 -8.07 -10.04 7.44
CA HIS A 90 -7.49 -8.94 6.66
C HIS A 90 -6.20 -8.32 7.20
N GLU A 91 -5.69 -8.80 8.32
CA GLU A 91 -4.43 -8.32 8.90
C GLU A 91 -3.22 -8.86 8.13
N PRO A 92 -2.04 -8.21 8.32
CA PRO A 92 -0.78 -8.73 7.83
C PRO A 92 -0.46 -10.11 8.40
N ALA A 93 -0.05 -11.02 7.53
CA ALA A 93 0.37 -12.37 7.90
C ALA A 93 1.60 -12.82 7.10
N LEU A 94 2.09 -14.02 7.42
CA LEU A 94 3.27 -14.63 6.81
C LEU A 94 2.83 -15.93 6.10
N ARG A 95 2.31 -15.81 4.87
CA ARG A 95 1.71 -16.92 4.10
C ARG A 95 2.38 -17.11 2.73
N ASN A 96 3.67 -16.83 2.67
CA ASN A 96 4.54 -16.89 1.48
C ASN A 96 4.13 -15.96 0.32
N GLY A 97 3.20 -15.02 0.53
CA GLY A 97 2.61 -14.17 -0.50
C GLY A 97 1.31 -14.71 -1.10
N HIS A 98 0.79 -15.85 -0.62
CA HIS A 98 -0.40 -16.48 -1.19
C HIS A 98 -1.66 -15.61 -1.07
N GLY A 99 -1.71 -14.75 -0.06
CA GLY A 99 -2.73 -13.75 0.17
C GLY A 99 -2.35 -12.35 -0.30
N ALA A 100 -1.36 -12.18 -1.17
CA ALA A 100 -0.87 -10.88 -1.62
C ALA A 100 -2.01 -9.91 -1.94
N HIS A 101 -1.94 -8.73 -1.32
CA HIS A 101 -2.96 -7.70 -1.28
C HIS A 101 -2.31 -6.33 -1.19
N TRP A 102 -3.07 -5.28 -1.47
CA TRP A 102 -2.63 -3.89 -1.35
C TRP A 102 -3.42 -3.17 -0.26
N ALA A 103 -2.73 -2.35 0.52
CA ALA A 103 -3.30 -1.39 1.45
C ALA A 103 -2.75 0.01 1.16
N ILE A 104 -3.49 1.04 1.59
CA ILE A 104 -3.01 2.42 1.69
C ILE A 104 -2.82 2.75 3.16
N LEU A 105 -1.69 3.39 3.49
CA LEU A 105 -1.45 3.91 4.83
C LEU A 105 -1.87 5.39 4.88
N VAL A 106 -2.63 5.75 5.91
CA VAL A 106 -3.27 7.07 6.02
C VAL A 106 -2.95 7.82 7.31
N GLY A 107 -2.16 7.20 8.19
CA GLY A 107 -1.73 7.80 9.44
C GLY A 107 -0.95 6.80 10.28
N PHE A 108 -0.52 7.23 11.46
CA PHE A 108 0.24 6.41 12.39
C PHE A 108 -0.15 6.65 13.84
N LEU A 109 0.25 5.73 14.71
CA LEU A 109 0.13 5.81 16.17
C LEU A 109 1.46 5.35 16.76
N ILE A 110 1.96 6.08 17.75
CA ILE A 110 3.13 5.69 18.54
C ILE A 110 2.69 5.50 19.98
N VAL A 111 3.04 4.37 20.57
CA VAL A 111 2.79 4.09 21.99
C VAL A 111 3.97 4.57 22.82
N ASP A 112 3.74 5.57 23.66
CA ASP A 112 4.68 6.00 24.71
C ASP A 112 4.03 5.70 26.07
N VAL A 113 4.68 4.81 26.83
CA VAL A 113 4.19 4.37 28.15
C VAL A 113 4.18 5.48 29.20
N ASN A 114 4.86 6.59 28.94
CA ASN A 114 4.90 7.74 29.84
C ASN A 114 3.77 8.74 29.56
N LEU A 115 3.02 8.56 28.47
CA LEU A 115 1.87 9.41 28.14
C LEU A 115 0.58 8.78 28.69
N GLU A 116 -0.15 9.55 29.48
CA GLU A 116 -1.42 9.12 30.07
C GLU A 116 -2.64 9.40 29.15
N SER A 117 -2.44 10.14 28.06
CA SER A 117 -3.50 10.57 27.15
C SER A 117 -3.04 10.60 25.69
N LEU A 118 -4.02 10.55 24.77
CA LEU A 118 -3.76 10.67 23.34
C LEU A 118 -3.37 12.12 23.01
N GLN A 119 -2.26 12.28 22.31
CA GLN A 119 -1.74 13.58 21.88
C GLN A 119 -1.37 13.55 20.41
N SER A 120 -1.42 14.70 19.74
CA SER A 120 -0.92 14.83 18.37
C SER A 120 0.59 14.65 18.37
N ALA A 121 1.10 13.79 17.47
CA ALA A 121 2.53 13.63 17.28
C ALA A 121 3.15 14.95 16.77
N SER A 122 4.29 15.33 17.33
CA SER A 122 5.07 16.45 16.82
C SER A 122 5.73 16.08 15.48
N SER A 123 6.06 17.08 14.66
CA SER A 123 6.70 16.86 13.36
C SER A 123 8.12 16.32 13.47
N ASP A 124 8.74 16.42 14.64
CA ASP A 124 10.07 15.93 14.99
C ASP A 124 10.05 14.64 15.81
N VAL A 125 8.91 13.95 15.90
CA VAL A 125 8.80 12.68 16.63
C VAL A 125 9.77 11.64 16.06
N VAL A 126 10.47 10.94 16.95
CA VAL A 126 11.40 9.86 16.59
C VAL A 126 10.96 8.57 17.27
N VAL A 127 10.69 7.56 16.45
CA VAL A 127 10.45 6.19 16.90
C VAL A 127 11.81 5.55 17.21
N THR A 128 12.00 5.20 18.47
CA THR A 128 13.20 4.50 18.98
C THR A 128 12.98 2.99 19.16
N ASN A 129 11.71 2.56 19.19
CA ASN A 129 11.31 1.16 19.28
C ASN A 129 10.25 0.85 18.22
N ASP A 130 10.61 0.07 17.20
CA ASP A 130 9.68 -0.32 16.12
C ASP A 130 8.41 -1.03 16.65
N GLY A 131 8.50 -1.69 17.81
CA GLY A 131 7.37 -2.39 18.44
C GLY A 131 6.29 -1.46 19.02
N THR A 132 6.55 -0.15 19.10
CA THR A 132 5.54 0.84 19.53
C THR A 132 4.90 1.60 18.38
N PHE A 133 5.32 1.33 17.13
CA PHE A 133 4.85 2.04 15.95
C PHE A 133 3.79 1.24 15.19
N TYR A 134 2.62 1.88 15.03
CA TYR A 134 1.46 1.33 14.37
C TYR A 134 1.02 2.25 13.24
N VAL A 135 0.40 1.68 12.22
CA VAL A 135 -0.11 2.42 11.06
C VAL A 135 -1.61 2.21 10.90
N PHE A 136 -2.29 3.29 10.52
CA PHE A 136 -3.68 3.25 10.09
C PHE A 136 -3.74 2.90 8.61
N ALA A 137 -4.50 1.86 8.27
CA ALA A 137 -4.57 1.33 6.92
C ALA A 137 -6.01 1.14 6.42
N TYR A 138 -6.20 1.40 5.13
CA TYR A 138 -7.39 0.96 4.39
C TYR A 138 -7.02 -0.07 3.34
N HIS A 139 -7.94 -1.00 3.05
CA HIS A 139 -7.75 -2.05 2.05
C HIS A 139 -9.09 -2.40 1.38
N GLY A 140 -9.04 -3.04 0.21
CA GLY A 140 -10.22 -3.26 -0.64
C GLY A 140 -11.22 -4.33 -0.18
N LYS A 141 -11.10 -4.86 1.05
CA LYS A 141 -11.98 -5.92 1.60
C LYS A 141 -12.85 -5.46 2.78
N SER A 142 -12.63 -4.26 3.30
CA SER A 142 -13.39 -3.68 4.42
C SER A 142 -13.71 -2.21 4.16
N LYS A 143 -14.74 -1.68 4.83
CA LYS A 143 -15.01 -0.23 4.90
C LYS A 143 -14.39 0.42 6.14
N HIS A 144 -13.90 -0.38 7.08
CA HIS A 144 -13.33 0.08 8.32
C HIS A 144 -11.84 0.33 8.18
N ILE A 145 -11.35 1.34 8.88
CA ILE A 145 -9.92 1.57 9.05
C ILE A 145 -9.36 0.50 9.98
N ALA A 146 -8.18 -0.02 9.67
CA ALA A 146 -7.48 -0.96 10.51
C ALA A 146 -6.26 -0.29 11.15
N LEU A 147 -5.90 -0.71 12.35
CA LEU A 147 -4.65 -0.32 13.02
C LEU A 147 -3.74 -1.55 13.06
N TRP A 148 -2.58 -1.48 12.43
CA TRP A 148 -1.65 -2.60 12.33
C TRP A 148 -0.29 -2.27 12.94
N SER A 149 0.32 -3.26 13.58
CA SER A 149 1.75 -3.23 13.90
C SER A 149 2.55 -3.01 12.62
N TYR A 150 3.37 -1.95 12.59
CA TYR A 150 4.16 -1.68 11.40
C TYR A 150 5.25 -2.73 11.19
N SER A 151 5.80 -3.29 12.28
CA SER A 151 6.73 -4.42 12.23
C SER A 151 6.10 -5.62 11.50
N ASP A 152 4.86 -5.98 11.84
CA ASP A 152 4.19 -7.13 11.23
C ASP A 152 3.86 -6.87 9.77
N LEU A 153 3.44 -5.65 9.43
CA LEU A 153 3.25 -5.23 8.04
C LEU A 153 4.54 -5.33 7.23
N ARG A 154 5.68 -4.88 7.78
CA ARG A 154 6.99 -4.98 7.11
C ARG A 154 7.40 -6.43 6.89
N GLN A 155 7.25 -7.28 7.90
CA GLN A 155 7.53 -8.71 7.76
C GLN A 155 6.65 -9.35 6.69
N SER A 156 5.35 -9.02 6.68
CA SER A 156 4.38 -9.50 5.69
C SER A 156 4.72 -9.06 4.26
N CYS A 157 5.16 -7.82 4.08
CA CYS A 157 5.62 -7.27 2.80
C CYS A 157 6.94 -7.92 2.33
N ASN A 158 7.88 -8.15 3.23
CA ASN A 158 9.19 -8.74 2.92
C ASN A 158 9.14 -10.22 2.55
N GLN A 159 8.07 -10.92 2.94
CA GLN A 159 7.90 -12.34 2.65
C GLN A 159 6.98 -12.63 1.45
N LEU A 160 6.67 -11.63 0.62
CA LEU A 160 5.92 -11.85 -0.62
C LEU A 160 6.77 -12.65 -1.62
N TYR A 161 6.76 -13.97 -1.51
CA TYR A 161 7.61 -14.84 -2.30
C TYR A 161 6.96 -15.22 -3.62
N GLU A 162 5.74 -15.75 -3.56
CA GLU A 162 5.05 -16.32 -4.71
C GLU A 162 3.55 -16.01 -4.67
N ALA A 163 2.94 -16.00 -5.86
CA ALA A 163 1.49 -15.89 -5.96
C ALA A 163 0.84 -17.17 -5.43
N GLY A 164 -0.33 -17.04 -4.78
CA GLY A 164 -1.03 -18.21 -4.24
C GLY A 164 -1.38 -19.23 -5.32
N PRO A 165 -1.52 -20.52 -4.97
CA PRO A 165 -1.67 -21.61 -5.95
C PRO A 165 -2.92 -21.50 -6.84
N LYS A 166 -3.89 -20.66 -6.49
CA LYS A 166 -5.08 -20.37 -7.31
C LYS A 166 -4.90 -19.19 -8.27
N ARG A 167 -3.76 -18.51 -8.23
CA ARG A 167 -3.41 -17.34 -9.04
C ARG A 167 -2.31 -17.75 -10.01
N GLN A 168 -2.70 -18.30 -11.16
CA GLN A 168 -1.77 -18.83 -12.15
C GLN A 168 -2.07 -18.25 -13.55
N HIS A 169 -1.08 -18.30 -14.44
CA HIS A 169 -1.28 -18.03 -15.86
C HIS A 169 -2.19 -19.11 -16.49
N PRO A 170 -3.08 -18.78 -17.45
CA PRO A 170 -3.28 -17.48 -18.10
C PRO A 170 -4.25 -16.54 -17.37
N ASP A 171 -4.90 -17.00 -16.31
CA ASP A 171 -5.97 -16.27 -15.64
C ASP A 171 -5.48 -15.01 -14.91
N PHE A 172 -4.19 -14.94 -14.60
CA PHE A 172 -3.55 -13.81 -13.94
C PHE A 172 -2.28 -13.38 -14.67
N VAL A 173 -2.07 -12.05 -14.72
CA VAL A 173 -0.82 -11.45 -15.20
C VAL A 173 0.15 -11.36 -14.03
N ILE A 174 1.09 -12.29 -13.94
CA ILE A 174 2.11 -12.33 -12.89
C ILE A 174 3.48 -12.17 -13.55
N PRO A 175 4.38 -11.32 -13.03
CA PRO A 175 5.76 -11.24 -13.51
C PRO A 175 6.46 -12.60 -13.47
N GLN A 176 7.44 -12.80 -14.36
CA GLN A 176 8.17 -14.07 -14.47
C GLN A 176 8.84 -14.50 -13.15
N ASP A 177 9.34 -13.52 -12.37
CA ASP A 177 9.99 -13.74 -11.07
C ASP A 177 9.01 -13.68 -9.87
N GLY A 178 7.73 -13.99 -10.13
CA GLY A 178 6.68 -14.05 -9.11
C GLY A 178 6.44 -12.69 -8.44
N LEU A 179 6.48 -12.68 -7.10
CA LEU A 179 6.17 -11.48 -6.31
C LEU A 179 7.39 -10.63 -5.95
N THR A 180 8.55 -10.89 -6.55
CA THR A 180 9.78 -10.08 -6.35
C THR A 180 9.59 -8.60 -6.74
N HIS A 181 8.61 -8.31 -7.59
CA HIS A 181 8.22 -6.95 -7.96
C HIS A 181 7.34 -6.24 -6.91
N LEU A 182 6.87 -6.95 -5.88
CA LEU A 182 6.16 -6.41 -4.71
C LEU A 182 7.00 -6.47 -3.43
N ARG A 183 7.79 -7.54 -3.29
CA ARG A 183 8.47 -7.89 -2.05
C ARG A 183 9.30 -6.74 -1.51
N GLY A 184 9.05 -6.38 -0.27
CA GLY A 184 9.79 -5.34 0.45
C GLY A 184 9.62 -3.93 -0.12
N LYS A 185 8.67 -3.71 -1.03
CA LYS A 185 8.48 -2.41 -1.70
C LYS A 185 7.20 -1.72 -1.27
N CYS A 186 7.13 -0.42 -1.47
CA CYS A 186 5.90 0.36 -1.46
C CYS A 186 5.87 1.34 -2.63
N VAL A 187 4.67 1.81 -2.98
CA VAL A 187 4.49 2.88 -3.96
C VAL A 187 4.11 4.15 -3.23
N CYS A 188 4.92 5.19 -3.38
CA CYS A 188 4.68 6.51 -2.82
C CYS A 188 4.16 7.43 -3.92
N LEU A 189 3.02 8.08 -3.67
CA LEU A 189 2.39 9.01 -4.61
C LEU A 189 2.33 10.42 -3.99
N ARG A 190 2.69 11.43 -4.77
CA ARG A 190 2.57 12.85 -4.42
C ARG A 190 1.77 13.57 -5.49
N ASN A 191 0.84 14.43 -5.08
CA ASN A 191 0.08 15.27 -6.01
C ASN A 191 0.98 16.42 -6.51
N ILE A 192 1.16 16.52 -7.82
CA ILE A 192 2.02 17.56 -8.44
C ILE A 192 1.39 18.96 -8.42
N ARG A 193 0.09 19.05 -8.09
CA ARG A 193 -0.66 20.31 -8.08
C ARG A 193 -0.75 20.95 -6.70
N THR A 194 -0.17 20.30 -5.69
CA THR A 194 -0.19 20.76 -4.30
C THR A 194 1.18 21.20 -3.81
N ASP A 195 2.17 21.36 -4.70
CA ASP A 195 3.38 22.07 -4.32
C ASP A 195 3.02 23.54 -4.01
N PRO A 196 3.53 24.10 -2.90
CA PRO A 196 3.24 25.47 -2.49
C PRO A 196 3.71 26.54 -3.49
#